data_AF-R7ZK23-F1
#
_entry.id   AF-R7ZK23-F1
#
_cell.length_a   1.000
_cell.length_b   1.000
_cell.length_c   1.000
_cell.angle_alpha   90.00
_cell.angle_beta   90.00
_cell.angle_gamma   90.00
#
_symmetry.space_group_name_H-M   'P 1'
#
loop_
_entity.id
_entity.type
_entity.pdbx_description
1 polymer ?
#
loop_
_entity_poly.entity_id
_entity_poly.type
_entity_poly.pdbx_seq_one_letter_code
_entity_poly.pdbx_strand_id
1 'polypeptide(L)'
;MKIDYRSEIDKIRNSLKNYYNEQFKSEEEEYIENKKVKEQIKKLIIQVYNDSTLSEGDREYLIKVGVELLAKNTGCAEDLEIAEEILDSLFYDMKILSQENSDNFYEQYLCKRWQ
;
A
#
# COMPACT_ATOMS: atom_id res chain seq x y z
N MET A 1 -14.63 16.71 -8.83
CA MET A 1 -14.22 17.15 -7.47
C MET A 1 -12.74 16.82 -7.35
N LYS A 2 -11.86 17.80 -7.10
CA LYS A 2 -10.41 17.54 -7.05
C LYS A 2 -10.09 16.78 -5.76
N ILE A 3 -9.58 15.56 -5.88
CA ILE A 3 -9.18 14.75 -4.73
C ILE A 3 -7.89 15.33 -4.16
N ASP A 4 -7.83 15.51 -2.85
CA ASP A 4 -6.59 15.84 -2.15
C ASP A 4 -5.88 14.55 -1.73
N TYR A 5 -5.05 14.02 -2.63
CA TYR A 5 -4.32 12.78 -2.39
C TYR A 5 -3.37 12.86 -1.20
N ARG A 6 -2.88 14.05 -0.83
CA ARG A 6 -2.06 14.20 0.37
C ARG A 6 -2.89 13.93 1.61
N SER A 7 -4.11 14.49 1.67
CA SER A 7 -5.05 14.20 2.76
C SER A 7 -5.43 12.72 2.82
N GLU A 8 -5.69 12.07 1.68
CA GLU A 8 -6.01 10.64 1.64
C GLU A 8 -4.84 9.77 2.12
N ILE A 9 -3.61 10.07 1.70
CA ILE A 9 -2.41 9.39 2.21
C ILE A 9 -2.27 9.57 3.72
N ASP A 10 -2.49 10.78 4.25
CA ASP A 10 -2.39 11.04 5.69
C ASP A 10 -3.48 10.32 6.49
N LYS A 11 -4.68 10.14 5.93
CA LYS A 11 -5.73 9.29 6.54
C LYS A 11 -5.28 7.84 6.63
N ILE A 12 -4.73 7.28 5.56
CA ILE A 12 -4.24 5.89 5.54
C ILE A 12 -3.08 5.71 6.54
N ARG A 13 -2.15 6.67 6.61
CA ARG A 13 -1.08 6.67 7.63
C ARG A 13 -1.64 6.64 9.05
N ASN A 14 -2.69 7.42 9.31
CA ASN A 14 -3.35 7.39 10.62
C ASN A 14 -4.05 6.05 10.88
N SER A 15 -4.68 5.45 9.87
CA SER A 15 -5.27 4.10 9.99
C SER A 15 -4.23 3.03 10.30
N LEU A 16 -3.08 3.04 9.61
CA LEU A 16 -1.95 2.16 9.91
C LEU A 16 -1.42 2.38 11.33
N LYS A 17 -1.24 3.64 11.73
CA LYS A 17 -0.80 3.96 13.10
C LYS A 17 -1.80 3.45 14.14
N ASN A 18 -3.10 3.60 13.90
CA ASN A 18 -4.12 3.11 14.82
C ASN A 18 -4.10 1.59 14.91
N TYR A 19 -4.01 0.90 13.77
CA TYR A 19 -3.84 -0.55 13.70
C TYR A 19 -2.67 -1.04 14.56
N TYR A 20 -1.47 -0.44 14.44
CA TYR A 20 -0.31 -0.86 15.24
C TYR A 20 -0.40 -0.50 16.73
N ASN A 21 -1.35 0.35 17.14
CA ASN A 21 -1.60 0.66 18.55
C ASN A 21 -2.79 -0.13 19.12
N GLU A 22 -3.48 -0.91 18.30
CA GLU A 22 -4.64 -1.69 18.71
C GLU A 22 -4.20 -3.01 19.37
N GLN A 23 -5.00 -3.46 20.34
CA GLN A 23 -4.84 -4.79 20.93
C GLN A 23 -5.94 -5.69 20.38
N PHE A 24 -5.56 -6.59 19.48
CA PHE A 24 -6.47 -7.57 18.90
C PHE A 24 -6.70 -8.73 19.86
N LYS A 25 -7.88 -9.35 19.78
CA LYS A 25 -8.26 -10.48 20.64
C LYS A 25 -7.73 -11.81 20.11
N SER A 26 -7.35 -11.85 18.83
CA SER A 26 -6.76 -13.01 18.17
C SER A 26 -5.89 -12.59 16.99
N GLU A 27 -4.99 -13.47 16.57
CA GLU A 27 -4.17 -13.33 15.36
C GLU A 27 -5.04 -13.23 14.08
N GLU A 28 -6.20 -13.90 14.06
CA GLU A 28 -7.15 -13.81 12.95
C GLU A 28 -7.77 -12.41 12.84
N GLU A 29 -8.17 -11.80 13.95
CA GLU A 29 -8.70 -10.44 13.98
C GLU A 29 -7.63 -9.43 13.53
N GLU A 30 -6.40 -9.60 14.01
CA GLU A 30 -5.25 -8.80 13.60
C GLU A 30 -5.01 -8.92 12.09
N TYR A 31 -4.97 -10.14 11.53
CA TYR A 31 -4.77 -10.37 10.11
C TYR A 31 -5.87 -9.70 9.26
N ILE A 32 -7.13 -9.82 9.66
CA ILE A 32 -8.26 -9.22 8.94
C ILE A 32 -8.16 -7.69 8.93
N GLU A 33 -7.87 -7.07 10.07
CA GLU A 33 -7.75 -5.61 10.15
C GLU A 33 -6.50 -5.10 9.43
N ASN A 34 -5.39 -5.83 9.49
CA ASN A 34 -4.17 -5.55 8.72
C ASN A 34 -4.46 -5.51 7.22
N LYS A 35 -5.09 -6.58 6.70
CA LYS A 35 -5.49 -6.68 5.30
C LYS A 35 -6.42 -5.55 4.90
N LYS A 36 -7.42 -5.24 5.73
CA LYS A 36 -8.38 -4.15 5.48
C LYS A 36 -7.72 -2.78 5.43
N VAL A 37 -6.73 -2.50 6.28
CA VAL A 37 -6.00 -1.23 6.26
C VAL A 37 -5.09 -1.16 5.03
N LYS A 38 -4.37 -2.23 4.68
CA LYS A 38 -3.52 -2.28 3.47
C LYS A 38 -4.31 -2.20 2.17
N GLU A 39 -5.52 -2.74 2.12
CA GLU A 39 -6.44 -2.59 0.99
C GLU A 39 -6.84 -1.12 0.73
N GLN A 40 -6.72 -0.23 1.71
CA GLN A 40 -6.89 1.21 1.48
C GLN A 40 -5.77 1.79 0.61
N ILE A 41 -4.54 1.27 0.74
CA ILE A 41 -3.40 1.63 -0.10
C ILE A 41 -3.66 1.20 -1.55
N LYS A 42 -4.15 -0.03 -1.75
CA LYS A 42 -4.56 -0.53 -3.08
C LYS A 42 -5.58 0.40 -3.73
N LYS A 43 -6.64 0.76 -2.98
CA LYS A 43 -7.68 1.69 -3.45
C LYS A 43 -7.13 3.06 -3.81
N LEU A 44 -6.22 3.61 -3.01
CA LEU A 44 -5.53 4.87 -3.30
C LEU A 44 -4.78 4.80 -4.64
N ILE A 45 -3.98 3.74 -4.84
CA ILE A 45 -3.20 3.56 -6.08
C ILE A 45 -4.13 3.49 -7.31
N ILE A 46 -5.23 2.74 -7.21
CA ILE A 46 -6.23 2.63 -8.29
C ILE A 46 -6.88 4.00 -8.56
N GLN A 47 -7.22 4.76 -7.53
CA GLN A 47 -7.80 6.11 -7.69
C GLN A 47 -6.85 7.07 -8.38
N VAL A 48 -5.59 7.12 -7.92
CA VAL A 48 -4.52 7.94 -8.52
C VAL A 48 -4.33 7.58 -10.00
N TYR A 49 -4.25 6.28 -10.31
CA TYR A 49 -4.06 5.82 -11.69
C TYR A 49 -5.19 6.28 -12.62
N ASN A 50 -6.44 6.21 -12.14
CA ASN A 50 -7.62 6.57 -12.92
C ASN A 50 -7.93 8.08 -12.93
N ASP A 51 -7.18 8.89 -12.18
CA ASP A 51 -7.40 10.33 -12.14
C ASP A 51 -6.80 11.02 -13.36
N SER A 52 -7.67 11.36 -14.31
CA SER A 52 -7.31 12.07 -15.53
C SER A 52 -6.95 13.54 -15.31
N THR A 53 -7.10 14.06 -14.09
CA THR A 53 -6.76 15.45 -13.75
C THR A 53 -5.32 15.62 -13.26
N LEU A 54 -4.64 14.52 -12.93
CA LEU A 54 -3.23 14.52 -12.57
C LEU A 54 -2.34 14.58 -13.81
N SER A 55 -1.20 15.26 -13.68
CA SER A 55 -0.11 15.09 -14.64
C SER A 55 0.47 13.67 -14.52
N GLU A 56 1.13 13.20 -15.58
CA GLU A 56 1.81 11.89 -15.55
C GLU A 56 2.82 11.81 -14.41
N GLY A 57 3.65 12.84 -14.23
CA GLY A 57 4.63 12.90 -13.14
C GLY A 57 4.00 12.91 -11.75
N ASP A 58 2.88 13.63 -11.54
CA ASP A 58 2.17 13.60 -10.25
C ASP A 58 1.57 12.23 -9.97
N ARG A 59 1.02 11.58 -11.01
CA ARG A 59 0.45 10.23 -10.91
C ARG A 59 1.52 9.21 -10.55
N GLU A 60 2.64 9.19 -11.26
CA GLU A 60 3.77 8.29 -10.99
C GLU A 60 4.31 8.50 -9.57
N TYR A 61 4.51 9.77 -9.17
CA TYR A 61 4.95 10.10 -7.81
C TYR A 61 3.99 9.56 -6.75
N LEU A 62 2.69 9.78 -6.91
CA LEU A 62 1.68 9.33 -5.94
C LEU A 62 1.55 7.81 -5.88
N ILE A 63 1.64 7.11 -7.03
CA ILE A 63 1.69 5.64 -7.07
C ILE A 63 2.91 5.15 -6.31
N LYS A 64 4.09 5.72 -6.55
CA LYS A 64 5.32 5.38 -5.83
C LYS A 64 5.18 5.58 -4.32
N VAL A 65 4.57 6.69 -3.88
CA VAL A 65 4.30 6.92 -2.46
C VAL A 65 3.38 5.85 -1.87
N GLY A 66 2.35 5.42 -2.60
CA GLY A 66 1.47 4.33 -2.18
C GLY A 66 2.23 3.01 -2.03
N VAL A 67 3.07 2.66 -3.00
CA VAL A 67 3.90 1.46 -2.97
C VAL A 67 4.91 1.48 -1.82
N GLU A 68 5.59 2.60 -1.60
CA GLU A 68 6.49 2.77 -0.46
C GLU A 68 5.76 2.66 0.88
N LEU A 69 4.53 3.17 0.95
CA LEU A 69 3.71 3.05 2.15
C LEU A 69 3.38 1.57 2.44
N LEU A 70 3.04 0.78 1.42
CA LEU A 70 2.81 -0.65 1.59
C LEU A 70 4.10 -1.36 2.07
N ALA A 71 5.23 -1.08 1.43
CA ALA A 71 6.53 -1.67 1.77
C ALA A 71 6.94 -1.38 3.22
N LYS A 72 6.85 -0.11 3.64
CA LYS A 72 7.22 0.34 5.00
C LYS A 72 6.28 -0.19 6.10
N ASN A 73 5.15 -0.78 5.74
CA ASN A 73 4.21 -1.42 6.66
C ASN A 73 4.12 -2.93 6.41
N THR A 74 5.20 -3.52 5.88
CA THR A 74 5.35 -4.95 5.65
C THR A 74 6.58 -5.45 6.42
N GLY A 75 6.37 -6.09 7.58
CA GLY A 75 7.43 -6.44 8.53
C GLY A 75 7.47 -7.90 9.02
N CYS A 76 6.49 -8.73 8.67
CA CYS A 76 6.46 -10.17 8.95
C CYS A 76 6.03 -11.00 7.72
N ALA A 77 5.86 -12.32 7.88
CA ALA A 77 5.47 -13.22 6.79
C ALA A 77 4.01 -12.98 6.37
N GLU A 78 3.10 -12.86 7.33
CA GLU A 78 1.68 -12.56 7.12
C GLU A 78 1.48 -11.20 6.45
N ASP A 79 2.28 -10.21 6.87
CA ASP A 79 2.35 -8.90 6.27
C ASP A 79 2.75 -8.95 4.79
N LEU A 80 3.73 -9.80 4.47
CA LEU A 80 4.26 -9.97 3.13
C LEU A 80 3.23 -10.67 2.23
N GLU A 81 2.56 -11.71 2.73
CA GLU A 81 1.47 -12.39 2.00
C GLU A 81 0.39 -11.39 1.56
N ILE A 82 -0.08 -10.54 2.49
CA ILE A 82 -1.07 -9.49 2.18
C ILE A 82 -0.52 -8.50 1.15
N ALA A 83 0.75 -8.09 1.29
CA ALA A 83 1.36 -7.12 0.38
C ALA A 83 1.54 -7.71 -1.03
N GLU A 84 1.95 -8.97 -1.15
CA GLU A 84 2.09 -9.68 -2.42
C GLU A 84 0.75 -9.87 -3.11
N GLU A 85 -0.32 -10.23 -2.40
CA GLU A 85 -1.69 -10.28 -2.96
C GLU A 85 -2.10 -8.93 -3.57
N ILE A 86 -1.75 -7.83 -2.91
CA ILE A 86 -2.04 -6.47 -3.41
C ILE A 86 -1.18 -6.14 -4.63
N LEU A 87 0.13 -6.42 -4.58
CA LEU A 87 1.05 -6.15 -5.68
C LEU A 87 0.68 -6.96 -6.92
N ASP A 88 0.41 -8.25 -6.76
CA ASP A 88 0.01 -9.14 -7.85
C ASP A 88 -1.26 -8.64 -8.52
N SER A 89 -2.25 -8.23 -7.73
CA SER A 89 -3.49 -7.68 -8.29
C SER A 89 -3.23 -6.38 -9.07
N LEU A 90 -2.39 -5.48 -8.56
CA LEU A 90 -2.11 -4.21 -9.23
C LEU A 90 -1.19 -4.37 -10.45
N PHE A 91 -0.30 -5.36 -10.46
CA PHE A 91 0.69 -5.61 -11.50
C PHE A 91 0.19 -6.61 -12.56
N TYR A 92 -0.22 -7.80 -12.14
CA TYR A 92 -0.64 -8.87 -13.06
C TYR A 92 -2.07 -8.67 -13.57
N ASP A 93 -3.02 -8.34 -12.70
CA ASP A 93 -4.43 -8.27 -13.10
C ASP A 93 -4.77 -6.92 -13.72
N MET A 94 -4.41 -5.82 -13.04
CA MET A 94 -4.83 -4.47 -13.43
C MET A 94 -3.84 -3.74 -14.33
N LYS A 95 -2.58 -4.19 -14.41
CA LYS A 95 -1.51 -3.55 -15.20
C LYS A 95 -1.29 -2.07 -14.83
N ILE A 96 -1.49 -1.72 -13.56
CA ILE A 96 -1.29 -0.37 -13.03
C ILE A 96 0.18 -0.15 -12.65
N LEU A 97 0.82 -1.16 -12.06
CA LEU A 97 2.20 -1.07 -11.64
C LEU A 97 3.16 -1.50 -12.76
N SER A 98 4.25 -0.76 -12.91
CA SER A 98 5.43 -1.15 -13.70
C SER A 98 6.38 -2.03 -12.86
N GLN A 99 7.39 -2.60 -13.52
CA GLN A 99 8.43 -3.38 -12.83
C GLN A 99 9.18 -2.50 -11.81
N GLU A 100 9.42 -1.23 -12.14
CA GLU A 100 10.08 -0.27 -11.23
C GLU A 100 9.30 -0.11 -9.92
N ASN A 101 7.97 -0.14 -9.95
CA ASN A 101 7.17 -0.09 -8.73
C ASN A 101 7.40 -1.34 -7.86
N SER A 102 7.43 -2.53 -8.47
CA SER A 102 7.72 -3.78 -7.76
C SER A 102 9.13 -3.78 -7.18
N ASP A 103 10.12 -3.34 -7.96
CA ASP A 103 11.51 -3.23 -7.49
C ASP A 103 11.60 -2.24 -6.32
N ASN A 104 10.94 -1.09 -6.41
CA ASN A 104 10.87 -0.11 -5.33
C ASN A 104 10.19 -0.67 -4.06
N PHE A 105 9.18 -1.53 -4.18
CA PHE A 105 8.61 -2.23 -3.03
C PHE A 105 9.66 -3.12 -2.35
N TYR A 106 10.29 -4.01 -3.12
CA TYR A 106 11.28 -4.94 -2.59
C TYR A 106 12.57 -4.25 -2.14
N GLU A 107 12.85 -3.04 -2.60
CA GLU A 107 13.94 -2.22 -2.07
C GLU A 107 13.66 -1.64 -0.69
N GLN A 108 12.39 -1.34 -0.39
CA GLN A 108 11.97 -0.57 0.77
C GLN A 108 11.30 -1.41 1.87
N TYR A 109 10.87 -2.65 1.59
CA TYR A 109 10.15 -3.46 2.58
C TYR A 109 11.04 -3.89 3.76
N LEU A 110 10.47 -3.89 4.96
CA LEU A 110 11.23 -4.00 6.22
C LEU A 110 11.75 -5.42 6.52
N CYS A 111 11.35 -6.41 5.74
CA CYS A 111 11.77 -7.81 5.89
C CYS A 111 13.14 -8.16 5.25
N LYS A 112 13.92 -7.18 4.78
CA LYS A 112 15.34 -7.38 4.38
C LYS A 112 16.27 -7.90 5.48
N ARG A 113 15.75 -8.17 6.68
CA ARG A 113 16.53 -8.60 7.85
C ARG A 113 16.84 -10.11 7.88
N TRP A 114 16.24 -10.91 6.99
CA TRP A 114 16.40 -12.38 6.96
C TRP A 114 16.82 -12.96 5.60
N GLN A 115 17.27 -12.12 4.66
CA GLN A 115 17.91 -12.57 3.41
C GLN A 115 19.44 -12.64 3.57
#